data_AF-G3TWB4-F1
#
_entry.id   AF-G3TWB4-F1
#
_cell.length_a   1.000
_cell.length_b   1.000
_cell.length_c   1.000
_cell.angle_alpha   90.00
_cell.angle_beta   90.00
_cell.angle_gamma   90.00
#
_symmetry.space_group_name_H-M   'P 1'
#
loop_
_entity.id
_entity.type
_entity.pdbx_description
1 polymer ?
#
loop_
_entity_poly.entity_id
_entity_poly.type
_entity_poly.pdbx_seq_one_letter_code
_entity_poly.pdbx_strand_id
1 'polypeptide(L)'
;FFLWLTIKNLQAAIGAYYDFESPNISVPSMSFVEDVTIGEGESIPPDTQFIKTWRIQNSDSGAEAWPPGVCLKYVGGDQFGHVNMVMVRSLEPQEIADVSVQMCSPSRAGMYQGQWRMCTATGLYYGGEYVFVQPRVRGLSLIFALELLDSERVTSSLPHSHSLKTPHAFTSP
;
A
#
# COMPACT_ATOMS: atom_id res chain seq x y z
N PHE A 1 -10.14 10.38 -58.00
CA PHE A 1 -8.72 10.09 -57.70
C PHE A 1 -8.07 11.16 -56.82
N PHE A 2 -8.09 12.45 -57.19
CA PHE A 2 -7.48 13.54 -56.37
C PHE A 2 -8.09 13.70 -54.97
N LEU A 3 -9.43 13.61 -54.83
CA LEU A 3 -10.12 13.79 -53.55
C LEU A 3 -9.76 12.72 -52.49
N TRP A 4 -9.43 11.50 -52.94
CA TRP A 4 -9.14 10.37 -52.06
C TRP A 4 -7.73 10.44 -51.44
N LEU A 5 -6.77 11.03 -52.17
CA LEU A 5 -5.42 11.28 -51.69
C LEU A 5 -5.39 12.39 -50.65
N THR A 6 -6.21 13.44 -50.81
CA THR A 6 -6.32 14.54 -49.84
C THR A 6 -6.97 14.09 -48.53
N ILE A 7 -8.01 13.25 -48.59
CA ILE A 7 -8.67 12.70 -47.40
C ILE A 7 -7.72 11.81 -46.59
N LYS A 8 -6.92 10.98 -47.26
CA LYS A 8 -5.90 10.15 -46.59
C LYS A 8 -4.79 10.98 -45.94
N ASN A 9 -4.32 12.03 -46.61
CA ASN A 9 -3.35 12.96 -46.03
C ASN A 9 -3.93 13.72 -44.84
N LEU A 10 -5.21 14.09 -44.88
CA LEU A 10 -5.87 14.77 -43.77
C LEU A 10 -6.05 13.83 -42.56
N GLN A 11 -6.49 12.59 -42.77
CA GLN A 11 -6.57 11.59 -41.69
C GLN A 11 -5.20 11.30 -41.06
N ALA A 12 -4.15 11.21 -41.88
CA ALA A 12 -2.78 11.03 -41.38
C ALA A 12 -2.26 12.25 -40.61
N ALA A 13 -2.55 13.46 -41.09
CA ALA A 13 -2.17 14.70 -40.42
C ALA A 13 -2.95 14.91 -39.12
N ILE A 14 -4.24 14.55 -39.07
CA ILE A 14 -5.06 14.58 -37.86
C ILE A 14 -4.52 13.55 -36.85
N GLY A 15 -4.21 12.32 -37.30
CA GLY A 15 -3.58 11.31 -36.46
C GLY A 15 -2.25 11.78 -35.86
N ALA A 16 -1.35 12.30 -36.70
CA ALA A 16 -0.07 12.85 -36.26
C ALA A 16 -0.22 14.07 -35.34
N TYR A 17 -1.26 14.89 -35.53
CA TYR A 17 -1.56 16.01 -34.63
C TYR A 17 -2.02 15.52 -33.25
N TYR A 18 -2.89 14.51 -33.19
CA TYR A 18 -3.29 13.89 -31.93
C TYR A 18 -2.14 13.12 -31.25
N ASP A 19 -1.24 12.51 -32.02
CA ASP A 19 -0.04 11.88 -31.47
C ASP A 19 0.96 12.93 -30.93
N PHE A 20 1.12 14.07 -31.61
CA PHE A 20 2.05 15.14 -31.23
C PHE A 20 1.56 16.01 -30.06
N GLU A 21 0.25 16.25 -29.98
CA GLU A 21 -0.39 17.05 -28.92
C GLU A 21 -1.00 16.18 -27.81
N SER A 22 -0.86 14.85 -27.89
CA SER A 22 -1.12 14.04 -26.70
C SER A 22 -0.06 14.45 -25.67
N PRO A 23 -0.41 15.10 -24.55
CA PRO A 23 0.53 15.14 -23.45
C PRO A 23 0.91 13.69 -23.22
N ASN A 24 2.21 13.38 -23.25
CA ASN A 24 2.74 12.09 -22.82
C ASN A 24 2.37 11.94 -21.34
N ILE A 25 1.10 11.66 -21.05
CA ILE A 25 0.61 11.32 -19.74
C ILE A 25 1.08 9.87 -19.60
N SER A 26 2.34 9.72 -19.20
CA SER A 26 2.85 8.44 -18.75
C SER A 26 1.96 8.04 -17.58
N VAL A 27 1.14 7.02 -17.79
CA VAL A 27 0.32 6.46 -16.71
C VAL A 27 1.30 5.71 -15.81
N PRO A 28 1.46 6.10 -14.53
CA PRO A 28 2.43 5.46 -13.66
C PRO A 28 2.14 3.96 -13.54
N SER A 29 3.19 3.18 -13.32
CA SER A 29 3.07 1.73 -13.12
C SER A 29 3.46 1.34 -11.70
N MET A 30 2.80 0.31 -11.18
CA MET A 30 3.05 -0.25 -9.86
C MET A 30 3.06 -1.77 -9.96
N SER A 31 4.02 -2.41 -9.30
CA SER A 31 4.03 -3.85 -9.04
C SER A 31 3.94 -4.13 -7.54
N PHE A 32 3.17 -5.15 -7.20
CA PHE A 32 3.16 -5.74 -5.88
C PHE A 32 4.42 -6.59 -5.69
N VAL A 33 5.08 -6.42 -4.54
CA VAL A 33 6.28 -7.19 -4.19
C VAL A 33 5.91 -8.30 -3.22
N GLU A 34 5.36 -7.94 -2.06
CA GLU A 34 4.97 -8.90 -1.02
C GLU A 34 4.03 -8.28 0.03
N ASP A 35 3.33 -9.16 0.75
CA ASP A 35 2.67 -8.80 2.00
C ASP A 35 3.72 -8.73 3.11
N VAL A 36 3.98 -7.53 3.64
CA VAL A 36 4.94 -7.33 4.74
C VAL A 36 4.33 -7.74 6.07
N THR A 37 3.02 -7.52 6.24
CA THR A 37 2.26 -8.02 7.39
C THR A 37 1.03 -8.77 6.91
N ILE A 38 0.59 -9.76 7.69
CA ILE A 38 -0.66 -10.52 7.49
C ILE A 38 -0.67 -11.16 6.11
N GLY A 39 0.14 -12.19 5.92
CA GLY A 39 0.20 -12.93 4.66
C GLY A 39 -1.05 -13.77 4.39
N GLU A 40 -1.05 -14.46 3.25
CA GLU A 40 -2.13 -15.39 2.93
C GLU A 40 -2.31 -16.46 4.01
N GLY A 41 -3.55 -16.66 4.46
CA GLY A 41 -3.90 -17.69 5.43
C GLY A 41 -3.68 -17.30 6.90
N GLU A 42 -3.10 -16.14 7.19
CA GLU A 42 -3.05 -15.61 8.55
C GLU A 42 -4.46 -15.29 9.07
N SER A 43 -4.65 -15.54 10.36
CA SER A 43 -5.94 -15.33 11.03
C SER A 43 -5.85 -14.24 12.08
N ILE A 44 -6.86 -13.40 12.09
CA ILE A 44 -7.01 -12.28 13.02
C ILE A 44 -8.27 -12.54 13.86
N PRO A 45 -8.25 -12.31 15.18
CA PRO A 45 -9.47 -12.42 15.98
C PRO A 45 -10.52 -11.39 15.54
N PRO A 46 -11.80 -11.56 15.89
CA PRO A 46 -12.83 -10.56 15.60
C PRO A 46 -12.56 -9.24 16.33
N ASP A 47 -13.09 -8.13 15.80
CA ASP A 47 -13.04 -6.79 16.43
C ASP A 47 -11.63 -6.34 16.85
N THR A 48 -10.62 -6.77 16.10
CA THR A 48 -9.21 -6.56 16.41
C THR A 48 -8.61 -5.53 15.48
N GLN A 49 -7.92 -4.55 16.06
CA GLN A 49 -7.14 -3.59 15.28
C GLN A 49 -5.84 -4.23 14.79
N PHE A 50 -5.50 -3.99 13.53
CA PHE A 50 -4.26 -4.47 12.94
C PHE A 50 -3.74 -3.47 11.90
N ILE A 51 -2.46 -3.58 11.56
CA ILE A 51 -1.85 -2.79 10.48
C ILE A 51 -1.52 -3.74 9.34
N LYS A 52 -2.15 -3.50 8.19
CA LYS A 52 -1.81 -4.18 6.95
C LYS A 52 -0.74 -3.37 6.22
N THR A 53 0.38 -4.01 5.91
CA THR A 53 1.49 -3.39 5.19
C THR A 53 1.80 -4.21 3.95
N TRP A 54 1.89 -3.52 2.82
CA TRP A 54 2.28 -4.10 1.55
C TRP A 54 3.55 -3.44 1.06
N ARG A 55 4.43 -4.23 0.48
CA ARG A 55 5.59 -3.73 -0.24
C ARG A 55 5.23 -3.58 -1.70
N ILE A 56 5.40 -2.38 -2.22
CA ILE A 56 5.12 -2.04 -3.61
C ILE A 56 6.35 -1.42 -4.25
N GLN A 57 6.44 -1.52 -5.57
CA GLN A 57 7.52 -0.95 -6.36
C GLN A 57 6.95 -0.07 -7.47
N ASN A 58 7.63 1.05 -7.75
CA ASN A 58 7.44 1.74 -9.02
C ASN A 58 8.10 0.91 -10.14
N SER A 59 7.27 0.18 -10.88
CA SER A 59 7.69 -0.70 -11.97
C SER A 59 7.64 -0.02 -13.34
N ASP A 60 7.53 1.32 -13.38
CA ASP A 60 7.55 2.05 -14.62
C ASP A 60 8.84 1.75 -15.41
N SER A 61 8.66 1.45 -16.70
CA SER A 61 9.75 1.27 -17.65
C SER A 61 10.26 2.61 -18.17
N GLY A 62 9.48 3.68 -17.99
CA GLY A 62 9.92 5.06 -18.08
C GLY A 62 10.81 5.43 -16.89
N ALA A 63 11.70 6.39 -17.10
CA ALA A 63 12.59 6.91 -16.06
C ALA A 63 11.92 8.02 -15.21
N GLU A 64 10.61 7.96 -15.00
CA GLU A 64 9.85 8.99 -14.28
C GLU A 64 9.37 8.52 -12.90
N ALA A 65 9.52 9.42 -11.92
CA ALA A 65 8.95 9.24 -10.60
C ALA A 65 7.41 9.33 -10.65
N TRP A 66 6.74 8.68 -9.70
CA TRP A 66 5.29 8.83 -9.57
C TRP A 66 4.89 10.30 -9.33
N PRO A 67 3.78 10.77 -9.92
CA PRO A 67 3.34 12.14 -9.74
C PRO A 67 3.05 12.43 -8.25
N PRO A 68 3.16 13.69 -7.81
CA PRO A 68 2.86 14.06 -6.45
C PRO A 68 1.39 13.81 -6.12
N GLY A 69 1.12 13.43 -4.87
CA GLY A 69 -0.24 13.24 -4.36
C GLY A 69 -0.89 11.91 -4.76
N VAL A 70 -0.11 10.91 -5.15
CA VAL A 70 -0.61 9.54 -5.33
C VAL A 70 -1.05 8.94 -3.99
N CYS A 71 -2.03 8.05 -4.05
CA CYS A 71 -2.58 7.39 -2.87
C CYS A 71 -2.98 5.94 -3.17
N LEU A 72 -3.01 5.12 -2.12
CA LEU A 72 -3.60 3.79 -2.16
C LEU A 72 -5.05 3.90 -1.66
N LYS A 73 -6.00 3.44 -2.46
CA LYS A 73 -7.43 3.64 -2.21
C LYS A 73 -8.19 2.32 -2.22
N TYR A 74 -9.12 2.17 -1.28
CA TYR A 74 -10.05 1.06 -1.25
C TYR A 74 -11.04 1.19 -2.41
N VAL A 75 -11.23 0.10 -3.16
CA VAL A 75 -12.05 0.09 -4.38
C VAL A 75 -13.18 -0.94 -4.37
N GLY A 76 -13.18 -1.89 -3.44
CA GLY A 76 -14.25 -2.88 -3.33
C GLY A 76 -13.94 -4.05 -2.38
N GLY A 77 -14.92 -4.95 -2.23
CA GLY A 77 -14.85 -6.12 -1.35
C GLY A 77 -15.28 -5.80 0.09
N ASP A 78 -14.73 -6.52 1.07
CA ASP A 78 -14.97 -6.29 2.48
C ASP A 78 -14.13 -5.13 3.01
N GLN A 79 -14.74 -4.26 3.80
CA GLN A 79 -14.07 -3.09 4.37
C GLN A 79 -13.63 -3.37 5.82
N PHE A 80 -12.35 -3.14 6.10
CA PHE A 80 -11.74 -3.39 7.40
C PHE A 80 -11.54 -2.09 8.20
N GLY A 81 -12.63 -1.37 8.49
CA GLY A 81 -12.61 -0.09 9.20
C GLY A 81 -12.88 1.12 8.31
N HIS A 82 -12.72 2.34 8.85
CA HIS A 82 -13.15 3.57 8.17
C HIS A 82 -12.14 4.13 7.16
N VAL A 83 -10.87 3.71 7.24
CA VAL A 83 -9.82 4.17 6.33
C VAL A 83 -10.09 3.62 4.93
N ASN A 84 -10.25 4.51 3.96
CA ASN A 84 -10.49 4.17 2.55
C ASN A 84 -9.41 4.72 1.60
N MET A 85 -8.45 5.48 2.13
CA MET A 85 -7.37 6.10 1.36
C MET A 85 -6.19 6.38 2.28
N VAL A 86 -4.97 6.10 1.80
CA VAL A 86 -3.72 6.55 2.43
C VAL A 86 -2.81 7.17 1.39
N MET A 87 -2.16 8.28 1.73
CA MET A 87 -1.20 8.92 0.84
C MET A 87 0.04 8.04 0.70
N VAL A 88 0.58 7.99 -0.51
CA VAL A 88 1.81 7.28 -0.82
C VAL A 88 2.81 8.30 -1.33
N ARG A 89 4.07 8.14 -0.94
CA ARG A 89 5.13 9.01 -1.44
C ARG A 89 5.33 8.79 -2.94
N SER A 90 5.75 9.83 -3.66
CA SER A 90 6.23 9.69 -5.03
C SER A 90 7.48 8.82 -5.03
N LEU A 91 7.41 7.67 -5.71
CA LEU A 91 8.52 6.72 -5.83
C LEU A 91 9.30 6.98 -7.12
N GLU A 92 10.62 7.01 -7.03
CA GLU A 92 11.51 6.99 -8.19
C GLU A 92 11.39 5.67 -8.95
N PRO A 93 11.78 5.60 -10.24
CA PRO A 93 11.78 4.36 -11.00
C PRO A 93 12.53 3.24 -10.27
N GLN A 94 11.94 2.04 -10.24
CA GLN A 94 12.45 0.85 -9.53
C GLN A 94 12.52 0.98 -8.00
N GLU A 95 12.12 2.10 -7.43
CA GLU A 95 12.12 2.29 -5.99
C GLU A 95 11.00 1.48 -5.33
N ILE A 96 11.32 0.92 -4.16
CA ILE A 96 10.43 0.09 -3.34
C ILE A 96 9.99 0.88 -2.10
N ALA A 97 8.74 0.71 -1.69
CA ALA A 97 8.23 1.26 -0.45
C ALA A 97 7.20 0.36 0.22
N ASP A 98 7.14 0.45 1.54
CA ASP A 98 6.12 -0.16 2.36
C ASP A 98 4.97 0.83 2.56
N VAL A 99 3.74 0.40 2.24
CA VAL A 99 2.52 1.18 2.43
C VAL A 99 1.65 0.49 3.47
N SER A 100 1.35 1.20 4.55
CA SER A 100 0.60 0.67 5.69
C SER A 100 -0.78 1.32 5.81
N VAL A 101 -1.78 0.50 6.16
CA VAL A 101 -3.13 0.94 6.47
C VAL A 101 -3.54 0.34 7.81
N GLN A 102 -4.02 1.19 8.72
CA GLN A 102 -4.64 0.75 9.96
C GLN A 102 -6.06 0.26 9.68
N MET A 103 -6.36 -0.95 10.15
CA MET A 103 -7.57 -1.69 9.85
C MET A 103 -8.18 -2.30 11.12
N CYS A 104 -9.45 -2.72 11.01
CA CYS A 104 -10.17 -3.46 12.05
C CYS A 104 -10.84 -4.69 11.44
N SER A 105 -10.66 -5.86 12.06
CA SER A 105 -11.29 -7.10 11.61
C SER A 105 -12.80 -7.10 11.89
N PRO A 106 -13.63 -7.69 11.01
CA PRO A 106 -15.05 -7.85 11.27
C PRO A 106 -15.35 -8.65 12.55
N SER A 107 -16.50 -8.37 13.18
CA SER A 107 -16.96 -9.08 14.40
C SER A 107 -17.37 -10.53 14.17
N ARG A 108 -17.65 -10.92 12.92
CA ARG A 108 -18.09 -12.28 12.57
C ARG A 108 -16.90 -13.08 12.04
N ALA A 109 -16.82 -14.34 12.45
CA ALA A 109 -15.86 -15.27 11.88
C ALA A 109 -16.18 -15.54 10.40
N GLY A 110 -15.16 -15.59 9.56
CA GLY A 110 -15.33 -15.70 8.11
C GLY A 110 -14.03 -15.49 7.33
N MET A 111 -14.12 -15.69 6.01
CA MET A 111 -13.10 -15.25 5.06
C MET A 111 -13.57 -13.91 4.50
N TYR A 112 -12.68 -12.92 4.52
CA TYR A 112 -12.98 -11.57 4.05
C TYR A 112 -11.92 -11.17 3.03
N GLN A 113 -12.29 -10.37 2.03
CA GLN A 113 -11.35 -9.89 1.01
C GLN A 113 -11.60 -8.40 0.71
N GLY A 114 -10.63 -7.56 1.04
CA GLY A 114 -10.64 -6.13 0.67
C GLY A 114 -9.72 -5.87 -0.52
N GLN A 115 -10.16 -5.02 -1.45
CA GLN A 115 -9.41 -4.66 -2.66
C GLN A 115 -8.93 -3.21 -2.59
N TRP A 116 -7.64 -3.02 -2.84
CA TRP A 116 -6.99 -1.70 -2.86
C TRP A 116 -6.26 -1.48 -4.18
N ARG A 117 -6.25 -0.22 -4.63
CA ARG A 117 -5.60 0.18 -5.88
C ARG A 117 -4.95 1.55 -5.78
N MET A 118 -3.82 1.72 -6.46
CA MET A 118 -3.15 3.01 -6.55
C MET A 118 -3.98 4.00 -7.39
N CYS A 119 -3.95 5.26 -6.99
CA CYS A 119 -4.74 6.33 -7.56
C CYS A 119 -3.91 7.61 -7.61
N THR A 120 -3.96 8.34 -8.72
CA THR A 120 -3.34 9.65 -8.85
C THR A 120 -4.15 10.73 -8.12
N ALA A 121 -3.56 11.91 -7.92
CA ALA A 121 -4.26 13.07 -7.37
C ALA A 121 -5.49 13.50 -8.21
N THR A 122 -5.52 13.15 -9.50
CA THR A 122 -6.65 13.41 -10.41
C THR A 122 -7.74 12.33 -10.36
N GLY A 123 -7.55 11.29 -9.55
CA GLY A 123 -8.50 10.19 -9.42
C GLY A 123 -8.30 9.04 -10.42
N LEU A 124 -7.24 9.07 -11.24
CA LEU A 124 -6.94 8.00 -12.19
C LEU A 124 -6.34 6.80 -11.46
N TYR A 125 -6.97 5.63 -11.60
CA TYR A 125 -6.41 4.39 -11.07
C TYR A 125 -5.30 3.85 -11.96
N TYR A 126 -4.23 3.36 -11.33
CA TYR A 126 -3.07 2.80 -12.02
C TYR A 126 -2.49 1.59 -11.27
N GLY A 127 -1.50 0.93 -11.89
CA GLY A 127 -1.10 -0.42 -11.50
C GLY A 127 -2.19 -1.42 -11.92
N GLY A 128 -1.82 -2.41 -12.73
CA GLY A 128 -2.75 -3.46 -13.16
C GLY A 128 -3.17 -4.39 -12.03
N GLU A 129 -2.48 -4.32 -10.89
CA GLU A 129 -2.61 -5.22 -9.77
C GLU A 129 -3.45 -4.59 -8.64
N TYR A 130 -4.39 -5.38 -8.14
CA TYR A 130 -5.04 -5.10 -6.86
C TYR A 130 -4.16 -5.65 -5.75
N VAL A 131 -4.04 -4.89 -4.68
CA VAL A 131 -3.45 -5.42 -3.46
C VAL A 131 -4.58 -5.82 -2.52
N PHE A 132 -4.48 -7.02 -1.94
CA PHE A 132 -5.57 -7.65 -1.19
C PHE A 132 -5.30 -7.70 0.31
N VAL A 133 -6.39 -7.78 1.07
CA VAL A 133 -6.39 -8.14 2.49
C VAL A 133 -7.29 -9.34 2.65
N GLN A 134 -6.73 -10.51 2.99
CA GLN A 134 -7.48 -11.77 3.14
C GLN A 134 -7.31 -12.43 4.53
N PRO A 135 -7.62 -11.73 5.63
CA PRO A 135 -7.53 -12.31 6.95
C PRO A 135 -8.65 -13.33 7.15
N ARG A 136 -8.30 -14.48 7.72
CA ARG A 136 -9.30 -15.41 8.22
C ARG A 136 -9.71 -15.00 9.62
N VAL A 137 -10.93 -14.49 9.78
CA VAL A 137 -11.44 -14.18 11.13
C VAL A 137 -11.86 -15.47 11.81
N ARG A 138 -11.15 -15.85 12.88
CA ARG A 138 -11.47 -17.05 13.69
C ARG A 138 -11.97 -16.61 15.06
N GLY A 139 -13.06 -17.21 15.52
CA GLY A 139 -13.50 -17.03 16.91
C GLY A 139 -12.39 -17.43 17.88
N LEU A 140 -12.38 -16.80 19.07
CA LEU A 140 -11.41 -17.09 20.12
C LEU A 140 -11.48 -18.57 20.51
N SER A 141 -10.55 -19.37 20.01
CA SER A 141 -10.21 -20.67 20.60
C SER A 141 -9.34 -20.42 21.82
N LEU A 142 -9.35 -21.33 22.81
CA LEU A 142 -8.45 -21.26 23.97
C LEU A 142 -6.98 -21.15 23.54
N ILE A 143 -6.60 -21.78 22.43
CA ILE A 143 -5.25 -21.69 21.86
C ILE A 143 -4.97 -20.27 21.35
N PHE A 144 -5.91 -19.67 20.62
CA PHE A 144 -5.79 -18.28 20.14
C PHE A 144 -5.75 -17.28 21.30
N ALA A 145 -6.55 -17.50 22.35
CA ALA A 145 -6.54 -16.64 23.54
C ALA A 145 -5.18 -16.67 24.25
N LEU A 146 -4.53 -17.84 24.31
CA LEU A 146 -3.19 -17.98 24.88
C LEU A 146 -2.11 -17.31 24.01
N GLU A 147 -2.17 -17.46 22.68
CA GLU A 147 -1.29 -16.76 21.75
C GLU A 147 -1.40 -15.23 21.88
N LEU A 148 -2.62 -14.71 22.03
CA LEU A 148 -2.87 -13.27 22.23
C LEU A 148 -2.30 -12.77 23.57
N LEU A 149 -2.51 -13.52 24.64
CA LEU A 149 -1.99 -13.17 25.97
C LEU A 149 -0.46 -13.13 26.00
N ASP A 150 0.21 -14.00 25.25
CA ASP A 150 1.67 -13.97 25.14
C ASP A 150 2.15 -12.77 24.30
N SER A 151 1.41 -12.34 23.27
CA SER A 151 1.72 -11.13 22.50
C SER A 151 1.65 -9.84 23.35
N GLU A 152 0.65 -9.72 24.22
CA GLU A 152 0.50 -8.56 25.13
C GLU A 152 1.59 -8.49 26.22
N ARG A 153 2.10 -9.65 26.67
CA ARG A 153 3.22 -9.70 27.62
C ARG A 153 4.54 -9.24 27.01
N VAL A 154 4.75 -9.46 25.71
CA VAL A 154 5.96 -9.02 25.01
C VAL A 154 5.98 -7.50 24.87
N THR A 155 4.85 -6.87 24.52
CA THR A 155 4.75 -5.40 24.34
C THR A 155 4.85 -4.61 25.65
N SER A 156 4.44 -5.19 26.78
CA SER A 156 4.52 -4.56 28.10
C SER A 156 5.91 -4.62 28.77
N SER A 157 6.90 -5.26 28.15
CA SER A 157 8.21 -5.54 28.77
C SER A 157 9.34 -4.54 28.47
N LEU A 158 9.08 -3.40 27.81
CA LEU A 158 10.09 -2.34 27.60
C LEU A 158 10.29 -1.49 28.89
N PRO A 159 11.47 -1.49 29.53
CA PRO A 159 11.71 -0.66 30.70
C PRO A 159 12.09 0.78 30.33
N HIS A 160 11.64 1.72 31.16
CA HIS A 160 12.07 3.12 31.16
C HIS A 160 13.61 3.21 31.31
N SER A 161 14.29 3.73 30.30
CA SER A 161 15.68 4.17 30.41
C SER A 161 15.72 5.63 30.86
N HIS A 162 16.20 5.89 32.08
CA HIS A 162 16.80 7.17 32.44
C HIS A 162 18.23 6.94 32.93
N SER A 163 19.17 7.36 32.09
CA SER A 163 20.61 7.48 32.35
C SER A 163 20.93 8.49 33.45
N LEU A 164 21.97 8.22 34.24
CA LEU A 164 23.06 9.16 34.51
C LEU A 164 24.20 8.46 35.28
N LYS A 165 25.30 8.16 34.57
CA LYS A 165 26.61 7.88 35.14
C LYS A 165 27.26 9.21 35.51
N THR A 166 27.75 9.37 36.74
CA THR A 166 28.74 10.39 37.10
C THR A 166 30.05 9.73 37.54
N PRO A 167 31.21 10.32 37.18
CA PRO A 167 32.51 9.64 37.23
C PRO A 167 33.18 9.68 38.61
N HIS A 168 34.03 8.68 38.83
CA HIS A 168 34.86 8.47 40.02
C HIS A 168 35.79 9.64 40.33
N ALA A 169 35.80 10.10 41.59
CA ALA A 169 36.90 10.86 42.16
C ALA A 169 37.88 9.91 42.87
N PHE A 170 39.14 9.99 42.48
CA PHE A 170 40.28 9.36 43.13
C PHE A 170 40.50 9.98 44.52
N THR A 171 40.71 9.12 45.52
CA THR A 171 41.35 9.50 46.78
C THR A 171 42.40 8.45 47.10
N SER A 172 43.64 8.88 47.31
CA SER A 172 44.48 8.45 48.44
C SER A 172 45.70 9.37 48.56
N PRO A 173 46.24 9.54 49.78
CA PRO A 173 47.38 10.43 50.07
C PRO A 173 48.72 9.90 49.53
#